data_AF-A0A526YPY2-F1
#
_entry.id   AF-A0A526YPY2-F1
#
_cell.length_a   1.000
_cell.length_b   1.000
_cell.length_c   1.000
_cell.angle_alpha   90.00
_cell.angle_beta   90.00
_cell.angle_gamma   90.00
#
_symmetry.space_group_name_H-M   'P 1'
#
loop_
_entity.id
_entity.type
_entity.pdbx_description
1 polymer ?
#
loop_
_entity_poly.entity_id
_entity_poly.type
_entity_poly.pdbx_seq_one_letter_code
_entity_poly.pdbx_strand_id
1 'polypeptide(L)'
;LVEGSTAAMTAALKSAVDRKEWIAVTIWEPSWMMQKYDVKFLKDPKAVFPPPQSYYWIGKKGFSADNPHAREVLASVYVPLADITAINSAVNEGKTMDEAIKDWTDSHADLLKRWENIKAE
;
A
#
# COMPACT_ATOMS: atom_id res chain seq x y z
N LEU A 1 20.48 6.84 11.06
CA LEU A 1 19.03 7.10 10.98
C LEU A 1 18.54 7.49 12.36
N VAL A 2 17.50 8.31 12.45
CA VAL A 2 16.79 8.55 13.72
C VAL A 2 15.71 7.49 13.82
N GLU A 3 15.73 6.69 14.88
CA GLU A 3 14.69 5.69 15.13
C GLU A 3 13.38 6.37 15.54
N GLY A 4 12.25 5.82 15.08
CA GLY A 4 10.94 6.38 15.36
C GLY A 4 9.81 5.60 14.72
N SER A 5 8.59 6.11 14.88
CA SER A 5 7.39 5.57 14.24
C SER A 5 7.09 6.31 12.94
N THR A 6 6.27 5.70 12.07
CA THR A 6 5.72 6.38 10.90
C THR A 6 5.06 7.70 11.27
N ALA A 7 4.26 7.72 12.34
CA ALA A 7 3.58 8.93 12.81
C ALA A 7 4.57 10.05 13.20
N ALA A 8 5.66 9.71 13.90
CA ALA A 8 6.69 10.67 14.27
C ALA A 8 7.44 11.22 13.04
N MET A 9 7.80 10.35 12.09
CA MET A 9 8.45 10.75 10.84
C MET A 9 7.55 11.68 10.01
N THR A 10 6.26 11.35 9.89
CA THR A 10 5.26 12.16 9.18
C THR A 10 5.09 13.54 9.84
N ALA A 11 5.05 13.60 11.18
CA ALA A 11 4.95 14.87 11.90
C ALA A 11 6.18 15.77 11.63
N ALA A 12 7.38 15.19 11.63
CA ALA A 12 8.61 15.90 11.29
C ALA A 12 8.61 16.40 9.84
N LEU A 13 8.18 15.57 8.89
CA LEU A 13 8.02 15.95 7.48
C LEU A 13 7.05 17.12 7.33
N LYS A 14 5.86 17.05 7.93
CA LYS A 14 4.89 18.14 7.91
C LYS A 14 5.49 19.43 8.45
N SER A 15 6.13 19.35 9.61
CA SER A 15 6.74 20.46 10.33
C SER A 15 7.80 21.17 9.48
N ALA A 16 8.64 20.41 8.78
CA ALA A 16 9.66 20.96 7.88
C ALA A 16 9.06 21.56 6.61
N VAL A 17 8.05 20.92 6.00
CA VAL A 17 7.34 21.46 4.82
C VAL A 17 6.67 22.79 5.15
N ASP A 18 5.95 22.87 6.28
CA ASP A 18 5.27 24.10 6.72
C ASP A 18 6.27 25.25 6.95
N ARG A 19 7.47 24.94 7.47
CA ARG A 19 8.55 25.91 7.70
C ARG A 19 9.47 26.14 6.49
N LYS A 20 9.25 25.44 5.37
CA LYS A 20 10.13 25.45 4.19
C LYS A 20 11.58 25.10 4.53
N GLU A 21 11.76 24.16 5.44
CA GLU A 21 13.07 23.65 5.86
C GLU A 21 13.46 22.40 5.06
N TRP A 22 14.76 22.19 4.91
CA TRP A 22 15.28 20.97 4.31
C TRP A 22 15.04 19.77 5.21
N ILE A 23 14.51 18.70 4.63
CA ILE A 23 14.36 17.41 5.32
C ILE A 23 14.59 16.25 4.34
N ALA A 24 15.18 15.17 4.84
CA ALA A 24 15.26 13.89 4.16
C ALA A 24 14.63 12.83 5.07
N VAL A 25 13.68 12.07 4.53
CA VAL A 25 12.93 11.03 5.25
C VAL A 25 12.87 9.76 4.42
N THR A 26 12.68 8.63 5.09
CA THR A 26 12.41 7.35 4.45
C THR A 26 10.92 7.24 4.10
N ILE A 27 10.60 7.28 2.81
CA ILE A 27 9.24 7.16 2.26
C ILE A 27 9.19 6.02 1.24
N TRP A 28 8.00 5.51 0.98
CA TRP A 28 7.75 4.41 0.03
C TRP A 28 6.56 4.72 -0.87
N GLU A 29 6.43 3.95 -1.95
CA GLU A 29 5.31 4.00 -2.88
C GLU A 29 4.63 2.63 -2.97
N PRO A 30 3.29 2.54 -2.98
CA PRO A 30 2.33 3.64 -2.80
C PRO A 30 2.29 4.17 -1.36
N SER A 31 2.18 5.50 -1.19
CA SER A 31 1.87 6.11 0.11
C SER A 31 1.12 7.44 -0.04
N TRP A 32 0.25 7.75 0.93
CA TRP A 32 -0.49 9.02 0.97
C TRP A 32 0.45 10.24 1.09
N MET A 33 1.64 10.06 1.68
CA MET A 33 2.62 11.13 1.88
C MET A 33 3.15 11.67 0.55
N MET A 34 3.36 10.80 -0.43
CA MET A 34 3.76 11.17 -1.79
C MET A 34 2.69 12.00 -2.52
N GLN A 35 1.41 11.83 -2.16
CA GLN A 35 0.31 12.60 -2.73
C GLN A 35 0.12 13.95 -2.02
N LYS A 36 0.30 13.98 -0.68
CA LYS A 36 0.04 15.17 0.13
C LYS A 36 1.17 16.19 0.09
N TYR A 37 2.42 15.73 0.05
CA TYR A 37 3.59 16.59 0.12
C TYR A 37 4.32 16.61 -1.23
N ASP A 38 4.85 17.77 -1.60
CA ASP A 38 5.73 17.90 -2.78
C ASP A 38 7.12 17.32 -2.45
N VAL A 39 7.23 16.00 -2.54
CA VAL A 39 8.45 15.24 -2.26
C VAL A 39 8.92 14.48 -3.50
N LYS A 40 10.22 14.19 -3.56
CA LYS A 40 10.83 13.41 -4.64
C LYS A 40 11.83 12.41 -4.09
N PHE A 41 11.96 11.28 -4.79
CA PHE A 41 13.02 10.34 -4.48
C PHE A 41 14.39 10.91 -4.85
N LEU A 42 15.37 10.69 -3.97
CA LEU A 42 16.78 10.96 -4.26
C LEU A 42 17.33 9.86 -5.17
N LYS A 43 18.27 10.22 -6.05
CA LYS A 43 18.94 9.23 -6.90
C LYS A 43 19.74 8.26 -6.04
N ASP A 44 19.62 6.97 -6.33
CA ASP A 44 20.42 5.91 -5.71
C ASP A 44 21.41 5.31 -6.74
N PRO A 45 22.56 5.97 -6.99
CA PRO A 45 23.53 5.49 -7.98
C PRO A 45 24.28 4.22 -7.56
N LYS A 46 24.21 3.86 -6.27
CA LYS A 46 24.88 2.67 -5.72
C LYS A 46 23.93 1.48 -5.61
N ALA A 47 22.65 1.67 -5.95
CA ALA A 47 21.60 0.64 -5.84
C ALA A 47 21.59 -0.01 -4.44
N VAL A 48 21.71 0.80 -3.39
CA VAL A 48 21.65 0.29 -2.01
C VAL A 48 20.22 -0.06 -1.60
N PHE A 49 19.22 0.56 -2.23
CA PHE A 49 17.82 0.21 -2.04
C PHE A 49 17.40 -0.92 -2.99
N PRO A 50 16.53 -1.84 -2.53
CA PRO A 50 15.99 -2.88 -3.39
C PRO A 50 15.27 -2.30 -4.62
N PRO A 51 15.24 -3.03 -5.75
CA PRO A 51 14.41 -2.65 -6.89
C PRO A 51 12.92 -2.65 -6.49
N PRO A 52 12.04 -2.04 -7.32
CA PRO A 52 10.60 -2.00 -7.07
C PRO A 52 10.06 -3.34 -6.60
N GLN A 53 9.45 -3.32 -5.41
CA GLN A 53 8.87 -4.49 -4.76
C GLN A 53 7.40 -4.62 -5.19
N SER A 54 6.85 -5.82 -5.11
CA SER A 54 5.42 -6.06 -5.23
C SER A 54 4.86 -6.59 -3.91
N TYR A 55 3.55 -6.56 -3.75
CA TYR A 55 2.90 -7.24 -2.64
C TYR A 55 2.83 -8.74 -2.91
N TYR A 56 3.15 -9.54 -1.90
CA TYR A 56 3.17 -10.99 -2.00
C TYR A 56 2.28 -11.61 -0.92
N TRP A 57 1.50 -12.61 -1.33
CA TRP A 57 0.82 -13.51 -0.39
C TRP A 57 1.82 -14.56 0.09
N ILE A 58 2.06 -14.62 1.40
CA ILE A 58 2.96 -15.60 2.01
C ILE A 58 2.13 -16.54 2.88
N GLY A 59 2.13 -17.82 2.53
CA GLY A 59 1.45 -18.88 3.29
C GLY A 59 2.43 -19.78 4.05
N LYS A 60 1.95 -20.43 5.10
CA LYS A 60 2.71 -21.50 5.79
C LYS A 60 3.00 -22.66 4.82
N LYS A 61 4.14 -23.33 4.99
CA LYS A 61 4.46 -24.55 4.21
C LYS A 61 3.30 -25.56 4.30
N GLY A 62 2.84 -26.05 3.15
CA GLY A 62 1.72 -26.98 3.03
C GLY A 62 0.36 -26.32 2.75
N PHE A 63 0.20 -25.01 3.05
CA PHE A 63 -1.09 -24.32 2.97
C PHE A 63 -1.81 -24.50 1.62
N SER A 64 -1.08 -24.33 0.51
CA SER A 64 -1.66 -24.43 -0.83
C SER A 64 -2.11 -25.84 -1.21
N ALA A 65 -1.45 -26.87 -0.67
CA ALA A 65 -1.84 -28.26 -0.90
C ALA A 65 -3.07 -28.63 -0.04
N ASP A 66 -3.10 -28.15 1.21
CA ASP A 66 -4.20 -28.40 2.13
C ASP A 66 -5.46 -27.59 1.77
N ASN A 67 -5.30 -26.43 1.11
CA ASN A 67 -6.37 -25.48 0.80
C ASN A 67 -6.29 -24.98 -0.65
N PRO A 68 -6.44 -25.85 -1.66
CA PRO A 68 -6.27 -25.48 -3.07
C PRO A 68 -7.25 -24.38 -3.49
N HIS A 69 -8.52 -24.47 -3.07
CA HIS A 69 -9.52 -23.44 -3.38
C HIS A 69 -9.18 -22.09 -2.75
N ALA A 70 -8.82 -22.05 -1.46
CA ALA A 70 -8.45 -20.79 -0.79
C ALA A 70 -7.19 -20.17 -1.41
N ARG A 71 -6.24 -21.01 -1.85
CA ARG A 71 -5.07 -20.54 -2.60
C ARG A 71 -5.47 -19.88 -3.92
N GLU A 72 -6.41 -20.44 -4.68
CA GLU A 72 -6.85 -19.80 -5.93
C GLU A 72 -7.59 -18.48 -5.67
N VAL A 73 -8.44 -18.41 -4.64
CA VAL A 73 -9.06 -17.14 -4.20
C VAL A 73 -8.01 -16.09 -3.90
N LEU A 74 -7.06 -16.39 -3.01
CA LEU A 74 -6.02 -15.44 -2.59
C LEU A 74 -5.14 -14.99 -3.77
N ALA A 75 -4.81 -15.88 -4.70
CA ALA A 75 -4.02 -15.52 -5.88
C ALA A 75 -4.80 -14.67 -6.90
N SER A 76 -6.13 -14.72 -6.87
CA SER A 76 -6.97 -13.89 -7.72
C SER A 76 -7.10 -12.47 -7.19
N VAL A 77 -6.84 -12.26 -5.89
CA VAL A 77 -6.85 -10.93 -5.26
C VAL A 77 -5.70 -10.08 -5.82
N TYR A 78 -6.08 -9.07 -6.60
CA TYR A 78 -5.19 -8.03 -7.09
C TYR A 78 -5.83 -6.68 -6.85
N VAL A 79 -5.12 -5.81 -6.12
CA VAL A 79 -5.53 -4.43 -5.86
C VAL A 79 -4.52 -3.50 -6.56
N PRO A 80 -4.94 -2.69 -7.54
CA PRO A 80 -4.07 -1.68 -8.16
C PRO A 80 -3.43 -0.74 -7.14
N LEU A 81 -2.20 -0.29 -7.40
CA LEU A 81 -1.51 0.63 -6.48
C LEU A 81 -2.25 1.97 -6.30
N ALA A 82 -2.91 2.46 -7.35
CA ALA A 82 -3.73 3.68 -7.28
C ALA A 82 -4.87 3.52 -6.26
N ASP A 83 -5.50 2.35 -6.23
CA ASP A 83 -6.59 2.02 -5.32
C ASP A 83 -6.11 1.90 -3.88
N ILE A 84 -4.97 1.22 -3.67
CA ILE A 84 -4.30 1.18 -2.35
C ILE A 84 -4.02 2.61 -1.87
N THR A 85 -3.57 3.49 -2.76
CA THR A 85 -3.31 4.87 -2.39
C THR A 85 -4.58 5.63 -2.04
N ALA A 86 -5.66 5.46 -2.81
CA ALA A 86 -6.95 6.09 -2.55
C ALA A 86 -7.56 5.63 -1.20
N ILE A 87 -7.50 4.33 -0.90
CA ILE A 87 -7.95 3.77 0.39
C ILE A 87 -7.17 4.41 1.55
N ASN A 88 -5.83 4.46 1.45
CA ASN A 88 -4.99 5.07 2.47
C ASN A 88 -5.26 6.57 2.67
N SER A 89 -5.50 7.30 1.58
CA SER A 89 -5.85 8.73 1.64
C SER A 89 -7.18 8.94 2.36
N ALA A 90 -8.21 8.13 2.06
CA ALA A 90 -9.51 8.21 2.71
C ALA A 90 -9.44 7.93 4.23
N VAL A 91 -8.63 6.95 4.64
CA VAL A 91 -8.39 6.66 6.06
C VAL A 91 -7.68 7.83 6.75
N ASN A 92 -6.68 8.41 6.08
CA ASN A 92 -5.95 9.57 6.60
C ASN A 92 -6.83 10.85 6.68
N GLU A 93 -7.89 10.94 5.87
CA GLU A 93 -8.90 12.00 5.92
C GLU A 93 -9.98 11.78 6.99
N GLY A 94 -9.94 10.65 7.70
CA GLY A 94 -10.76 10.40 8.89
C GLY A 94 -11.75 9.25 8.77
N LYS A 95 -11.79 8.52 7.65
CA LYS A 95 -12.57 7.27 7.56
C LYS A 95 -11.91 6.16 8.36
N THR A 96 -12.72 5.23 8.84
CA THR A 96 -12.24 3.93 9.28
C THR A 96 -11.78 3.09 8.08
N MET A 97 -10.94 2.09 8.33
CA MET A 97 -10.51 1.17 7.27
C MET A 97 -11.70 0.44 6.63
N ASP A 98 -12.69 0.04 7.44
CA ASP A 98 -13.88 -0.67 6.95
C ASP A 98 -14.74 0.19 6.03
N GLU A 99 -14.92 1.47 6.36
CA GLU A 99 -15.62 2.44 5.49
C GLU A 99 -14.87 2.66 4.17
N ALA A 100 -13.54 2.83 4.23
CA ALA A 100 -12.72 3.04 3.04
C ALA A 100 -12.71 1.79 2.12
N ILE A 101 -12.63 0.59 2.69
CA ILE A 101 -12.73 -0.67 1.95
C ILE A 101 -14.12 -0.82 1.35
N LYS A 102 -15.18 -0.51 2.11
CA LYS A 102 -16.56 -0.60 1.63
C LYS A 102 -16.77 0.27 0.38
N ASP A 103 -16.40 1.54 0.45
CA ASP A 103 -16.52 2.46 -0.68
C ASP A 103 -15.71 2.00 -1.90
N TRP A 104 -14.52 1.45 -1.65
CA TRP A 104 -13.70 0.87 -2.71
C TRP A 104 -14.39 -0.35 -3.34
N THR A 105 -14.89 -1.30 -2.54
CA THR A 105 -15.58 -2.49 -3.05
C THR A 105 -16.85 -2.15 -3.83
N ASP A 106 -17.62 -1.17 -3.37
CA ASP A 106 -18.86 -0.72 -4.02
C ASP A 106 -18.57 -0.11 -5.40
N SER A 107 -17.38 0.49 -5.60
CA SER A 107 -16.94 1.08 -6.87
C SER A 107 -16.14 0.13 -7.78
N HIS A 108 -15.79 -1.07 -7.30
CA HIS A 108 -14.91 -2.03 -7.99
C HIS A 108 -15.56 -3.40 -8.22
N ALA A 109 -16.89 -3.44 -8.36
CA ALA A 109 -17.66 -4.68 -8.54
C ALA A 109 -17.15 -5.58 -9.67
N ASP A 110 -16.68 -5.00 -10.79
CA ASP A 110 -16.14 -5.78 -11.90
C ASP A 110 -14.77 -6.42 -11.59
N LEU A 111 -13.96 -5.77 -10.76
CA LEU A 111 -12.71 -6.35 -10.26
C LEU A 111 -13.00 -7.51 -9.29
N LEU A 112 -13.97 -7.33 -8.41
CA LEU A 112 -14.40 -8.37 -7.46
C LEU A 112 -14.96 -9.60 -8.17
N LYS A 113 -15.78 -9.42 -9.21
CA LYS A 113 -16.26 -10.54 -10.04
C LYS A 113 -15.13 -11.33 -10.69
N ARG A 114 -14.00 -10.69 -11.01
CA ARG A 114 -12.82 -11.42 -11.54
C ARG A 114 -12.20 -12.31 -10.46
N TRP A 115 -12.21 -11.87 -9.20
CA TRP A 115 -11.72 -12.69 -8.09
C TRP A 115 -12.61 -13.91 -7.85
N GLU A 116 -13.91 -13.81 -8.17
CA GLU A 116 -14.88 -14.91 -8.04
C GLU A 116 -14.81 -15.91 -9.21
N ASN A 117 -14.30 -15.50 -10.37
CA ASN A 117 -14.13 -16.34 -11.57
C ASN A 117 -12.92 -17.28 -11.47
N ILE A 118 -12.90 -18.08 -10.41
CA ILE A 118 -11.91 -19.13 -10.21
C ILE A 118 -12.39 -20.35 -11.00
N LYS A 119 -11.49 -20.99 -11.77
CA LYS A 119 -11.79 -22.29 -12.36
C LYS A 119 -12.08 -23.27 -11.22
N ALA A 120 -13.36 -23.60 -11.04
CA ALA A 120 -13.73 -24.81 -10.33
C ALA A 120 -13.20 -25.99 -11.15
N GLU A 121 -12.63 -26.98 -10.45
CA GLU A 121 -12.26 -28.27 -11.05
C GLU A 121 -13.45 -28.92 -11.78
#